data_AF-A0AAV9R742-F1
#
_entry.id   AF-A0AAV9R742-F1
#
_cell.length_a   1.000
_cell.length_b   1.000
_cell.length_c   1.000
_cell.angle_alpha   90.00
_cell.angle_beta   90.00
_cell.angle_gamma   90.00
#
_symmetry.space_group_name_H-M   'P 1'
#
loop_
_entity.id
_entity.type
_entity.pdbx_description
1 polymer ?
#
loop_
_entity_poly.entity_id
_entity_poly.type
_entity_poly.pdbx_seq_one_letter_code
_entity_poly.pdbx_strand_id
1 'polypeptide(L)'
;MEEVKGIDGWKHFFKDPEVIPSLRNVKAGVWVPLENPVVSVSVELVPCTKISMELFDPIYSCGILRPSGHVVKCIHDIYPDYDELRQMLQEVDSEHYYAVGKMEREEFLFCIFKHLCLGGELCQYEDTIDPYISTTKKIYKDLISVQKDAETKKISVVSTVLKVSAYDESGLCFPGTREEKQTFAYLIVDPVKRNVTLFYHIYGVGNFTL
;
A
#
# COMPACT_ATOMS: atom_id res chain seq x y z
N MET A 1 -23.54 17.00 -6.03
CA MET A 1 -23.26 15.56 -5.90
C MET A 1 -22.88 15.06 -7.27
N GLU A 2 -21.62 15.22 -7.65
CA GLU A 2 -21.10 14.54 -8.85
C GLU A 2 -21.00 13.05 -8.48
N GLU A 3 -21.61 12.21 -9.31
CA GLU A 3 -21.40 10.76 -9.25
C GLU A 3 -19.90 10.50 -9.17
N VAL A 4 -19.49 9.74 -8.15
CA VAL A 4 -18.21 9.04 -8.19
C VAL A 4 -18.24 8.27 -9.51
N LYS A 5 -17.51 8.75 -10.53
CA LYS A 5 -17.34 8.01 -11.78
C LYS A 5 -16.99 6.59 -11.37
N GLY A 6 -17.90 5.65 -11.63
CA GLY A 6 -17.80 4.28 -11.15
C GLY A 6 -16.46 3.68 -11.57
N ILE A 7 -16.10 2.56 -10.96
CA ILE A 7 -14.86 1.81 -11.25
C ILE A 7 -14.62 1.66 -12.77
N ASP A 8 -15.68 1.61 -13.57
CA ASP A 8 -15.61 1.55 -15.04
C ASP A 8 -14.99 2.80 -15.70
N GLY A 9 -15.16 3.99 -15.14
CA GLY A 9 -14.48 5.21 -15.63
C GLY A 9 -12.96 5.08 -15.55
N TRP A 10 -12.45 4.38 -14.54
CA TRP A 10 -11.02 4.13 -14.37
C TRP A 10 -10.49 3.08 -15.34
N LYS A 11 -11.30 2.09 -15.72
CA LYS A 11 -10.93 1.16 -16.80
C LYS A 11 -10.72 1.88 -18.13
N HIS A 12 -11.49 2.95 -18.39
CA HIS A 12 -11.30 3.78 -19.59
C HIS A 12 -10.04 4.65 -19.51
N PHE A 13 -9.68 5.19 -18.35
CA PHE A 13 -8.42 5.93 -18.15
C PHE A 13 -7.21 5.10 -18.57
N PHE A 14 -7.18 3.80 -18.23
CA PHE A 14 -6.10 2.91 -18.64
C PHE A 14 -6.14 2.45 -20.10
N LYS A 15 -7.20 2.77 -20.86
CA LYS A 15 -7.21 2.56 -22.32
C LYS A 15 -6.68 3.78 -23.08
N ASP A 16 -6.40 4.88 -22.37
CA ASP A 16 -5.83 6.06 -22.98
C ASP A 16 -4.41 5.75 -23.51
N PRO A 17 -4.11 6.11 -24.78
CA PRO A 17 -2.83 5.82 -25.40
C PRO A 17 -1.63 6.46 -24.69
N GLU A 18 -1.83 7.48 -23.86
CA GLU A 18 -0.76 8.13 -23.09
C GLU A 18 -0.56 7.49 -21.71
N VAL A 19 -1.55 6.75 -21.19
CA VAL A 19 -1.50 6.19 -19.84
C VAL A 19 -0.72 4.88 -19.81
N ILE A 20 -1.00 3.93 -20.71
CA ILE A 20 -0.32 2.63 -20.71
C ILE A 20 1.20 2.79 -20.87
N PRO A 21 1.73 3.62 -21.79
CA PRO A 21 3.18 3.79 -21.95
C PRO A 21 3.87 4.44 -20.74
N SER A 22 3.09 5.11 -19.88
CA SER A 22 3.61 5.68 -18.63
C SER A 22 3.86 4.63 -17.54
N LEU A 23 3.22 3.46 -17.65
CA LEU A 23 3.43 2.34 -16.72
C LEU A 23 4.78 1.68 -16.98
N ARG A 24 5.53 1.46 -15.91
CA ARG A 24 6.87 0.88 -15.97
C ARG A 24 7.02 -0.21 -14.92
N ASN A 25 7.79 -1.23 -15.27
CA ASN A 25 8.29 -2.23 -14.33
C ASN A 25 9.76 -1.94 -14.01
N VAL A 26 10.29 -2.61 -13.00
CA VAL A 26 11.73 -2.65 -12.77
C VAL A 26 12.29 -3.98 -13.23
N LYS A 27 13.33 -3.94 -14.07
CA LYS A 27 14.16 -5.10 -14.41
C LYS A 27 15.62 -4.76 -14.16
N ALA A 28 16.31 -5.60 -13.38
CA ALA A 28 17.71 -5.39 -13.00
C ALA A 28 18.00 -3.96 -12.48
N GLY A 29 17.10 -3.42 -11.65
CA GLY A 29 17.22 -2.07 -11.08
C GLY A 29 16.89 -0.90 -12.02
N VAL A 30 16.49 -1.16 -13.27
CA VAL A 30 16.15 -0.13 -14.26
C VAL A 30 14.65 -0.13 -14.56
N TRP A 31 14.06 1.05 -14.63
CA TRP A 31 12.68 1.25 -15.06
C TRP A 31 12.55 0.99 -16.57
N VAL A 32 11.77 -0.04 -16.92
CA VAL A 32 11.51 -0.44 -18.30
C VAL A 32 10.02 -0.34 -18.62
N PRO A 33 9.63 -0.03 -19.88
CA PRO A 33 8.25 -0.14 -20.33
C PRO A 33 7.71 -1.57 -20.16
N LEU A 34 6.39 -1.71 -20.20
CA LEU A 34 5.75 -3.02 -20.30
C LEU A 34 6.14 -3.69 -21.63
N GLU A 35 6.47 -4.98 -21.60
CA GLU A 35 7.01 -5.69 -22.78
C GLU A 35 5.94 -6.00 -23.83
N ASN A 36 4.75 -6.37 -23.35
CA ASN A 36 3.62 -6.73 -24.20
C ASN A 36 2.50 -5.70 -24.07
N PRO A 37 1.63 -5.59 -25.08
CA PRO A 37 0.41 -4.79 -25.00
C PRO A 37 -0.47 -5.24 -23.82
N VAL A 38 -0.96 -4.27 -23.05
CA VAL A 38 -1.94 -4.52 -21.98
C VAL A 38 -3.28 -4.86 -22.62
N VAL A 39 -3.82 -6.03 -22.30
CA VAL A 39 -5.13 -6.49 -22.79
C VAL A 39 -6.26 -6.16 -21.83
N SER A 40 -5.98 -6.09 -20.53
CA SER A 40 -6.97 -5.74 -19.52
C SER A 40 -6.35 -5.12 -18.27
N VAL A 41 -7.18 -4.42 -17.49
CA VAL A 41 -6.80 -3.80 -16.21
C VAL A 41 -7.83 -4.13 -15.15
N SER A 42 -7.34 -4.57 -13.98
CA SER A 42 -8.13 -4.68 -12.77
C SER A 42 -7.97 -3.41 -11.94
N VAL A 43 -9.10 -2.91 -11.44
CA VAL A 43 -9.16 -1.71 -10.60
C VAL A 43 -10.06 -2.02 -9.42
N GLU A 44 -9.50 -1.90 -8.21
CA GLU A 44 -10.20 -2.13 -6.95
C GLU A 44 -10.21 -0.84 -6.13
N LEU A 45 -11.37 -0.46 -5.58
CA LEU A 45 -11.46 0.68 -4.68
C LEU A 45 -10.83 0.31 -3.33
N VAL A 46 -9.90 1.13 -2.85
CA VAL A 46 -9.30 0.96 -1.52
C VAL A 46 -9.96 1.95 -0.56
N PRO A 47 -10.55 1.50 0.56
CA PRO A 47 -11.06 2.39 1.58
C PRO A 47 -10.00 3.41 2.01
N CYS A 48 -10.35 4.69 1.99
CA CYS A 48 -9.46 5.77 2.40
C CYS A 48 -10.27 6.82 3.13
N THR A 49 -10.63 6.51 4.37
CA THR A 49 -11.53 7.30 5.21
C THR A 49 -10.88 7.76 6.50
N LYS A 50 -9.88 7.02 7.00
CA LYS A 50 -9.19 7.32 8.26
C LYS A 50 -8.17 8.45 8.08
N ILE A 51 -8.34 9.53 8.84
CA ILE A 51 -7.42 10.69 8.88
C ILE A 51 -6.55 10.74 10.14
N SER A 52 -6.83 9.86 11.10
CA SER A 52 -6.15 9.83 12.40
C SER A 52 -5.14 8.68 12.46
N MET A 53 -3.99 8.94 13.08
CA MET A 53 -3.00 7.90 13.37
C MET A 53 -3.42 7.00 14.53
N GLU A 54 -4.50 7.32 15.23
CA GLU A 54 -5.11 6.48 16.29
C GLU A 54 -5.53 5.10 15.76
N LEU A 55 -5.62 4.94 14.43
CA LEU A 55 -5.74 3.63 13.76
C LEU A 55 -4.72 2.61 14.27
N PHE A 56 -3.54 3.07 14.68
CA PHE A 56 -2.43 2.23 15.12
C PHE A 56 -2.32 2.12 16.64
N ASP A 57 -3.14 2.83 17.42
CA ASP A 57 -3.14 2.75 18.89
C ASP A 57 -3.27 1.32 19.43
N PRO A 58 -4.10 0.43 18.84
CA PRO A 58 -4.20 -0.95 19.32
C PRO A 58 -2.85 -1.69 19.32
N ILE A 59 -1.93 -1.34 18.40
CA ILE A 59 -0.61 -1.97 18.30
C ILE A 59 0.23 -1.72 19.56
N TYR A 60 0.07 -0.55 20.20
CA TYR A 60 0.78 -0.20 21.43
C TYR A 60 0.25 -0.94 22.67
N SER A 61 -0.94 -1.53 22.58
CA SER A 61 -1.61 -2.19 23.70
C SER A 61 -1.76 -3.70 23.57
N CYS A 62 -1.55 -4.27 22.38
CA CYS A 62 -1.81 -5.69 22.13
C CYS A 62 -0.69 -6.65 22.56
N GLY A 63 0.44 -6.13 23.04
CA GLY A 63 1.54 -6.94 23.59
C GLY A 63 2.71 -7.20 22.63
N ILE A 64 2.59 -6.81 21.36
CA ILE A 64 3.67 -7.00 20.37
C ILE A 64 4.82 -5.99 20.47
N LEU A 65 4.67 -4.98 21.33
CA LEU A 65 5.66 -3.95 21.60
C LEU A 65 6.04 -3.93 23.09
N ARG A 66 7.32 -3.66 23.35
CA ARG A 66 7.79 -3.27 24.69
C ARG A 66 7.35 -1.83 25.01
N PRO A 67 7.31 -1.41 26.29
CA PRO A 67 7.02 -0.02 26.66
C PRO A 67 7.96 1.02 25.98
N SER A 68 9.15 0.60 25.57
CA SER A 68 10.12 1.41 24.81
C SER A 68 9.80 1.53 23.31
N GLY A 69 8.69 0.96 22.82
CA GLY A 69 8.34 0.90 21.40
C GLY A 69 9.11 -0.14 20.59
N HIS A 70 9.99 -0.93 21.24
CA HIS A 70 10.72 -2.00 20.58
C HIS A 70 9.79 -3.17 20.24
N VAL A 71 9.91 -3.69 19.03
CA VAL A 71 9.11 -4.83 18.57
C VAL A 71 9.59 -6.10 19.25
N VAL A 72 8.64 -6.90 19.75
CA VAL A 72 8.94 -8.20 20.34
C VAL A 72 9.35 -9.18 19.23
N LYS A 73 10.54 -9.77 19.36
CA LYS A 73 11.02 -10.82 18.43
C LYS A 73 10.32 -12.14 18.75
N CYS A 74 10.04 -12.94 17.73
CA CYS A 74 9.46 -14.27 17.87
C CYS A 74 10.24 -15.29 17.05
N ILE A 75 10.11 -16.57 17.41
CA ILE A 75 10.74 -17.67 16.69
C ILE A 75 9.86 -18.00 15.48
N HIS A 76 10.47 -18.08 14.30
CA HIS A 76 9.79 -18.47 13.08
C HIS A 76 10.58 -19.56 12.36
N ASP A 77 9.89 -20.58 11.85
CA ASP A 77 10.52 -21.79 11.29
C ASP A 77 11.42 -21.50 10.08
N ILE A 78 11.06 -20.47 9.30
CA ILE A 78 11.74 -20.12 8.04
C ILE A 78 12.69 -18.92 8.21
N TYR A 79 12.36 -17.98 9.10
CA TYR A 79 12.99 -16.66 9.13
C TYR A 79 13.65 -16.45 10.50
N PRO A 80 14.99 -16.35 10.57
CA PRO A 80 15.69 -16.20 11.84
C PRO A 80 15.43 -14.81 12.48
N ASP A 81 15.22 -13.79 11.65
CA ASP A 81 14.99 -12.40 12.07
C ASP A 81 13.51 -12.01 11.92
N TYR A 82 12.63 -12.79 12.56
CA TYR A 82 11.19 -12.55 12.56
C TYR A 82 10.71 -11.88 13.86
N ASP A 83 9.56 -11.23 13.79
CA ASP A 83 9.00 -10.47 14.90
C ASP A 83 7.47 -10.48 14.91
N GLU A 84 6.91 -10.17 16.08
CA GLU A 84 5.48 -10.19 16.34
C GLU A 84 4.71 -9.17 15.47
N LEU A 85 5.37 -8.09 15.02
CA LEU A 85 4.76 -7.11 14.11
C LEU A 85 4.57 -7.71 12.71
N ARG A 86 5.60 -8.36 12.16
CA ARG A 86 5.53 -9.08 10.89
C ARG A 86 4.49 -10.19 10.94
N GLN A 87 4.45 -10.93 12.05
CA GLN A 87 3.43 -11.96 12.29
C GLN A 87 2.02 -11.37 12.26
N MET A 88 1.75 -10.32 13.05
CA MET A 88 0.45 -9.63 13.07
C MET A 88 0.03 -9.08 11.70
N LEU A 89 0.98 -8.67 10.87
CA LEU A 89 0.71 -8.11 9.54
C LEU A 89 0.41 -9.19 8.47
N GLN A 90 0.94 -10.41 8.63
CA GLN A 90 0.97 -11.41 7.56
C GLN A 90 0.17 -12.68 7.84
N GLU A 91 0.08 -13.10 9.10
CA GLU A 91 -0.45 -14.40 9.50
C GLU A 91 -1.86 -14.25 10.06
N VAL A 92 -2.86 -14.63 9.24
CA VAL A 92 -4.30 -14.49 9.56
C VAL A 92 -4.67 -15.23 10.84
N ASP A 93 -3.97 -16.32 11.15
CA ASP A 93 -4.22 -17.18 12.29
C ASP A 93 -3.42 -16.78 13.54
N SER A 94 -2.60 -15.72 13.47
CA SER A 94 -1.86 -15.22 14.64
C SER A 94 -2.79 -14.57 15.66
N GLU A 95 -2.43 -14.69 16.94
CA GLU A 95 -3.20 -14.16 18.07
C GLU A 95 -3.54 -12.67 17.90
N HIS A 96 -2.58 -11.91 17.35
CA HIS A 96 -2.68 -10.46 17.25
C HIS A 96 -3.15 -9.96 15.88
N TYR A 97 -3.47 -10.82 14.91
CA TYR A 97 -3.83 -10.42 13.54
C TYR A 97 -4.95 -9.36 13.50
N TYR A 98 -5.95 -9.49 14.37
CA TYR A 98 -7.07 -8.57 14.47
C TYR A 98 -6.91 -7.51 15.58
N ALA A 99 -5.70 -7.30 16.10
CA ALA A 99 -5.41 -6.18 17.00
C ALA A 99 -5.81 -4.85 16.33
N VAL A 100 -5.52 -4.71 15.04
CA VAL A 100 -6.17 -3.73 14.17
C VAL A 100 -7.35 -4.41 13.49
N GLY A 101 -8.54 -3.81 13.60
CA GLY A 101 -9.80 -4.40 13.13
C GLY A 101 -9.80 -4.74 11.63
N LYS A 102 -10.65 -5.70 11.22
CA LYS A 102 -10.69 -6.20 9.84
C LYS A 102 -10.87 -5.07 8.81
N MET A 103 -11.82 -4.16 9.06
CA MET A 103 -12.09 -3.04 8.15
C MET A 103 -10.94 -2.02 8.17
N GLU A 104 -10.38 -1.75 9.35
CA GLU A 104 -9.22 -0.88 9.53
C GLU A 104 -7.99 -1.37 8.76
N ARG A 105 -7.81 -2.68 8.62
CA ARG A 105 -6.70 -3.27 7.83
C ARG A 105 -6.85 -3.07 6.32
N GLU A 106 -8.07 -2.81 5.84
CA GLU A 106 -8.35 -2.52 4.43
C GLU A 106 -8.12 -1.03 4.09
N GLU A 107 -8.03 -0.16 5.10
CA GLU A 107 -7.80 1.27 4.91
C GLU A 107 -6.42 1.55 4.31
N PHE A 108 -6.37 2.50 3.38
CA PHE A 108 -5.14 2.87 2.69
C PHE A 108 -4.03 3.31 3.65
N LEU A 109 -4.41 3.99 4.75
CA LEU A 109 -3.47 4.36 5.81
C LEU A 109 -2.77 3.12 6.41
N PHE A 110 -3.52 2.05 6.67
CA PHE A 110 -2.95 0.80 7.15
C PHE A 110 -2.12 0.09 6.07
N CYS A 111 -2.58 0.14 4.82
CA CYS A 111 -1.84 -0.45 3.69
C CYS A 111 -0.43 0.16 3.56
N ILE A 112 -0.28 1.48 3.64
CA ILE A 112 1.05 2.13 3.63
C ILE A 112 1.92 1.63 4.79
N PHE A 113 1.37 1.61 6.00
CA PHE A 113 2.07 1.09 7.19
C PHE A 113 2.56 -0.33 6.99
N LYS A 114 1.66 -1.23 6.57
CA LYS A 114 1.98 -2.63 6.26
C LYS A 114 3.12 -2.72 5.25
N HIS A 115 3.04 -1.99 4.14
CA HIS A 115 4.05 -2.03 3.09
C HIS A 115 5.43 -1.57 3.59
N LEU A 116 5.48 -0.55 4.44
CA LEU A 116 6.74 -0.10 5.05
C LEU A 116 7.32 -1.15 6.03
N CYS A 117 6.49 -1.77 6.86
CA CYS A 117 6.93 -2.78 7.82
C CYS A 117 7.43 -4.06 7.12
N LEU A 118 6.76 -4.50 6.06
CA LEU A 118 7.20 -5.66 5.29
C LEU A 118 8.47 -5.33 4.51
N GLY A 119 8.56 -4.11 3.95
CA GLY A 119 9.72 -3.63 3.20
C GLY A 119 9.86 -4.35 1.85
N GLY A 120 11.09 -4.44 1.35
CA GLY A 120 11.46 -5.19 0.15
C GLY A 120 12.46 -6.31 0.42
N GLU A 121 13.00 -6.90 -0.64
CA GLU A 121 13.95 -8.03 -0.59
C GLU A 121 15.22 -7.72 0.23
N LEU A 122 15.67 -6.46 0.21
CA LEU A 122 16.88 -6.00 0.91
C LEU A 122 16.70 -5.74 2.42
N CYS A 123 15.66 -6.34 3.03
CA CYS A 123 15.45 -6.38 4.48
C CYS A 123 15.62 -5.02 5.21
N GLN A 124 14.64 -4.12 5.03
CA GLN A 124 14.61 -2.80 5.67
C GLN A 124 13.79 -2.84 6.98
N TYR A 125 14.16 -3.71 7.92
CA TYR A 125 13.47 -3.80 9.19
C TYR A 125 13.98 -2.75 10.18
N GLU A 126 13.10 -2.32 11.08
CA GLU A 126 13.40 -1.44 12.19
C GLU A 126 13.06 -2.19 13.48
N ASP A 127 13.88 -2.03 14.52
CA ASP A 127 13.65 -2.68 15.82
C ASP A 127 12.58 -1.97 16.66
N THR A 128 12.16 -0.77 16.25
CA THR A 128 11.14 0.04 16.93
C THR A 128 10.03 0.43 15.96
N ILE A 129 8.82 0.66 16.48
CA ILE A 129 7.66 0.98 15.63
C ILE A 129 7.64 2.43 15.13
N ASP A 130 8.30 3.34 15.84
CA ASP A 130 8.19 4.79 15.60
C ASP A 130 8.66 5.24 14.20
N PRO A 131 9.76 4.69 13.63
CA PRO A 131 10.14 4.99 12.24
C PRO A 131 9.04 4.64 11.24
N TYR A 132 8.33 3.52 11.44
CA TYR A 132 7.21 3.12 10.58
C TYR A 132 6.04 4.09 10.70
N ILE A 133 5.57 4.34 11.92
CA ILE A 133 4.41 5.23 12.17
C ILE A 133 4.68 6.65 11.66
N SER A 134 5.86 7.18 11.94
CA SER A 134 6.23 8.54 11.50
C SER A 134 6.37 8.65 9.98
N THR A 135 6.90 7.62 9.32
CA THR A 135 7.05 7.58 7.85
C THR A 135 5.71 7.38 7.17
N THR A 136 4.86 6.47 7.66
CA THR A 136 3.47 6.31 7.20
C THR A 136 2.73 7.64 7.26
N LYS A 137 2.84 8.36 8.37
CA LYS A 137 2.19 9.67 8.54
C LYS A 137 2.66 10.67 7.48
N LYS A 138 3.96 10.74 7.21
CA LYS A 138 4.52 11.67 6.20
C LYS A 138 3.99 11.32 4.80
N ILE A 139 4.14 10.07 4.39
CA ILE A 139 3.67 9.59 3.08
C ILE A 139 2.17 9.83 2.92
N TYR A 140 1.36 9.46 3.92
CA TYR A 140 -0.09 9.64 3.84
C TYR A 140 -0.48 11.12 3.70
N LYS A 141 0.18 12.03 4.42
CA LYS A 141 -0.08 13.48 4.31
C LYS A 141 0.35 14.07 2.97
N ASP A 142 1.37 13.51 2.34
CA ASP A 142 1.84 13.97 1.03
C ASP A 142 0.92 13.48 -0.09
N LEU A 143 0.42 12.24 0.01
CA LEU A 143 -0.44 11.61 -0.99
C LEU A 143 -1.91 12.04 -0.89
N ILE A 144 -2.47 12.13 0.32
CA ILE A 144 -3.91 12.27 0.53
C ILE A 144 -4.31 13.70 0.83
N SER A 145 -5.31 14.18 0.09
CA SER A 145 -5.98 15.45 0.37
C SER A 145 -7.22 15.25 1.23
N VAL A 146 -7.39 16.20 2.15
CA VAL A 146 -8.56 16.30 3.02
C VAL A 146 -9.24 17.65 2.84
N GLN A 147 -10.54 17.69 3.04
CA GLN A 147 -11.33 18.91 3.04
C GLN A 147 -12.07 19.06 4.36
N LYS A 148 -12.19 20.31 4.82
CA LYS A 148 -13.02 20.65 5.95
C LYS A 148 -14.39 21.12 5.44
N ASP A 149 -15.43 20.44 5.87
CA ASP A 149 -16.80 20.81 5.58
C ASP A 149 -17.13 22.17 6.21
N ALA A 150 -17.76 23.07 5.45
CA ALA A 150 -17.98 24.45 5.86
C ALA A 150 -19.01 24.58 6.98
N GLU A 151 -20.00 23.68 7.03
CA GLU A 151 -21.11 23.72 7.99
C GLU A 151 -20.77 22.92 9.25
N THR A 152 -20.49 21.62 9.08
CA THR A 152 -20.23 20.67 10.17
C THR A 152 -18.84 20.81 10.77
N LYS A 153 -17.92 21.51 10.11
CA LYS A 153 -16.50 21.64 10.46
C LYS A 153 -15.74 20.31 10.50
N LYS A 154 -16.34 19.21 10.06
CA LYS A 154 -15.73 17.88 9.98
C LYS A 154 -14.70 17.84 8.86
N ILE A 155 -13.56 17.19 9.11
CA ILE A 155 -12.54 16.93 8.10
C ILE A 155 -12.79 15.54 7.50
N SER A 156 -12.76 15.44 6.18
CA SER A 156 -12.90 14.18 5.45
C SER A 156 -11.91 14.08 4.30
N VAL A 157 -11.52 12.85 3.94
CA VAL A 157 -10.71 12.58 2.75
C VAL A 157 -11.50 12.93 1.50
N VAL A 158 -10.82 13.55 0.52
CA VAL A 158 -11.37 13.84 -0.82
C VAL A 158 -10.69 13.06 -1.93
N SER A 159 -9.50 12.51 -1.66
CA SER A 159 -8.79 11.67 -2.62
C SER A 159 -9.47 10.31 -2.77
N THR A 160 -9.49 9.79 -4.00
CA THR A 160 -9.90 8.40 -4.29
C THR A 160 -8.66 7.54 -4.47
N VAL A 161 -8.61 6.40 -3.79
CA VAL A 161 -7.49 5.45 -3.89
C VAL A 161 -7.95 4.19 -4.60
N LEU A 162 -7.20 3.79 -5.63
CA LEU A 162 -7.48 2.62 -6.45
C LEU A 162 -6.27 1.71 -6.45
N LYS A 163 -6.45 0.45 -6.12
CA LYS A 163 -5.43 -0.58 -6.37
C LYS A 163 -5.55 -1.04 -7.81
N VAL A 164 -4.43 -1.07 -8.52
CA VAL A 164 -4.43 -1.30 -9.96
C VAL A 164 -3.47 -2.43 -10.35
N SER A 165 -3.91 -3.23 -11.31
CA SER A 165 -3.12 -4.31 -11.89
C SER A 165 -3.40 -4.38 -13.39
N ALA A 166 -2.35 -4.53 -14.19
CA ALA A 166 -2.48 -4.67 -15.63
C ALA A 166 -2.09 -6.09 -16.06
N TYR A 167 -2.75 -6.57 -17.11
CA TYR A 167 -2.57 -7.91 -17.64
C TYR A 167 -2.27 -7.83 -19.13
N ASP A 168 -1.32 -8.65 -19.58
CA ASP A 168 -1.07 -8.94 -20.99
C ASP A 168 -1.59 -10.36 -21.33
N GLU A 169 -1.28 -10.87 -22.52
CA GLU A 169 -1.67 -12.23 -22.93
C GLU A 169 -1.06 -13.34 -22.06
N SER A 170 0.04 -13.06 -21.35
CA SER A 170 0.73 -14.02 -20.47
C SER A 170 0.24 -13.96 -19.02
N GLY A 171 -0.56 -12.94 -18.65
CA GLY A 171 -1.13 -12.77 -17.33
C GLY A 171 -0.75 -11.43 -16.69
N LEU A 172 -0.55 -11.42 -15.37
CA LEU A 172 -0.24 -10.19 -14.61
C LEU A 172 1.10 -9.62 -15.09
N CYS A 173 1.10 -8.40 -15.61
CA CYS A 173 2.29 -7.73 -16.11
C CYS A 173 2.66 -6.47 -15.33
N PHE A 174 1.75 -5.89 -14.53
CA PHE A 174 2.02 -4.74 -13.67
C PHE A 174 1.24 -4.85 -12.36
N PRO A 175 1.82 -4.49 -11.19
CA PRO A 175 3.17 -3.93 -11.01
C PRO A 175 4.29 -4.98 -11.01
N GLY A 176 3.99 -6.27 -11.09
CA GLY A 176 5.00 -7.31 -11.25
C GLY A 176 4.35 -8.57 -11.75
N THR A 177 5.14 -9.54 -12.17
CA THR A 177 4.62 -10.82 -12.71
C THR A 177 4.40 -11.88 -11.64
N ARG A 178 4.88 -11.64 -10.42
CA ARG A 178 4.73 -12.53 -9.27
C ARG A 178 3.78 -11.93 -8.24
N GLU A 179 2.95 -12.79 -7.68
CA GLU A 179 2.06 -12.42 -6.59
C GLU A 179 2.85 -12.43 -5.28
N GLU A 180 3.21 -11.24 -4.82
CA GLU A 180 3.90 -11.01 -3.55
C GLU A 180 3.14 -9.96 -2.76
N LYS A 181 2.97 -10.14 -1.45
CA LYS A 181 2.23 -9.19 -0.59
C LYS A 181 2.82 -7.77 -0.62
N GLN A 182 4.12 -7.66 -0.90
CA GLN A 182 4.88 -6.42 -1.01
C GLN A 182 4.82 -5.81 -2.41
N THR A 183 4.33 -6.52 -3.42
CA THR A 183 4.16 -5.99 -4.78
C THR A 183 2.78 -5.34 -4.89
N PHE A 184 2.75 -4.02 -5.06
CA PHE A 184 1.51 -3.25 -5.08
C PHE A 184 1.61 -2.03 -5.99
N ALA A 185 0.46 -1.54 -6.46
CA ALA A 185 0.32 -0.27 -7.13
C ALA A 185 -1.00 0.38 -6.76
N TYR A 186 -0.93 1.61 -6.28
CA TYR A 186 -2.06 2.44 -5.95
C TYR A 186 -2.05 3.71 -6.82
N LEU A 187 -3.17 3.98 -7.48
CA LEU A 187 -3.46 5.29 -8.03
C LEU A 187 -4.21 6.12 -6.99
N ILE A 188 -3.65 7.28 -6.67
CA ILE A 188 -4.26 8.28 -5.81
C ILE A 188 -4.74 9.42 -6.70
N VAL A 189 -6.06 9.60 -6.74
CA VAL A 189 -6.73 10.60 -7.56
C VAL A 189 -7.10 11.75 -6.66
N ASP A 190 -6.59 12.93 -6.96
CA ASP A 190 -6.91 14.15 -6.23
C ASP A 190 -7.78 15.08 -7.10
N PRO A 191 -9.10 15.18 -6.84
CA PRO A 191 -9.97 16.03 -7.63
C PRO A 191 -9.70 17.52 -7.43
N VAL A 192 -9.10 17.91 -6.28
CA VAL A 192 -8.81 19.30 -5.94
C VAL A 192 -7.53 19.76 -6.64
N LYS A 193 -6.47 18.96 -6.56
CA LYS A 193 -5.19 19.23 -7.24
C LYS A 193 -5.23 18.89 -8.73
N ARG A 194 -6.26 18.17 -9.18
CA ARG A 194 -6.43 17.68 -10.55
C ARG A 194 -5.23 16.87 -11.04
N ASN A 195 -4.66 16.04 -10.16
CA ASN A 195 -3.57 15.16 -10.49
C ASN A 195 -3.90 13.71 -10.11
N VAL A 196 -3.13 12.80 -10.70
CA VAL A 196 -3.12 11.38 -10.35
C VAL A 196 -1.70 11.03 -9.96
N THR A 197 -1.51 10.46 -8.78
CA THR A 197 -0.21 10.00 -8.28
C THR A 197 -0.19 8.47 -8.26
N LEU A 198 0.86 7.89 -8.82
CA LEU A 198 1.11 6.45 -8.75
C LEU A 198 2.08 6.15 -7.60
N PHE A 199 1.62 5.42 -6.59
CA PHE A 199 2.43 4.91 -5.49
C PHE A 199 2.52 3.39 -5.60
N TYR A 200 3.71 2.86 -5.89
CA TYR A 200 3.88 1.44 -6.22
C TYR A 200 5.25 0.92 -5.81
N HIS A 201 5.31 -0.40 -5.63
CA HIS A 201 6.52 -1.16 -5.30
C HIS A 201 6.45 -2.52 -5.96
N ILE A 202 7.62 -3.04 -6.35
CA ILE A 202 7.79 -4.35 -6.97
C ILE A 202 8.81 -5.11 -6.13
N TYR A 203 8.41 -6.23 -5.56
CA TYR A 203 9.31 -7.09 -4.80
C TYR A 203 10.33 -7.78 -5.71
N GLY A 204 11.56 -8.00 -5.22
CA GLY A 204 12.54 -8.88 -5.87
C GLY A 204 13.46 -8.21 -6.90
N VAL A 205 13.95 -6.99 -6.64
CA VAL A 205 14.74 -6.22 -7.62
C VAL A 205 16.25 -6.52 -7.58
N GLY A 206 16.70 -7.32 -6.61
CA GLY A 206 18.10 -7.66 -6.46
C GLY A 206 18.44 -8.94 -7.22
N ASN A 207 18.93 -8.84 -8.45
CA ASN A 207 19.64 -9.96 -9.05
C ASN A 207 21.00 -10.10 -8.34
N PHE A 208 21.01 -10.64 -7.13
CA PHE A 208 22.23 -10.99 -6.40
C PHE A 208 22.71 -12.35 -6.91
N THR A 209 23.15 -12.40 -8.17
CA THR A 209 24.07 -13.45 -8.57
C THR A 209 25.36 -13.23 -7.81
N LEU A 210 25.53 -13.96 -6.70
CA LEU A 210 26.81 -14.21 -6.04
C LEU A 210 27.68 -15.11 -6.94
#